data_AF-H8YW17-F1
#
_entry.id   AF-H8YW17-F1
#
_cell.length_a   1.000
_cell.length_b   1.000
_cell.length_c   1.000
_cell.angle_alpha   90.00
_cell.angle_beta   90.00
_cell.angle_gamma   90.00
#
_symmetry.space_group_name_H-M   'P 1'
#
loop_
_entity.id
_entity.type
_entity.pdbx_description
1 polymer ?
#
loop_
_entity_poly.entity_id
_entity_poly.type
_entity_poly.pdbx_seq_one_letter_code
_entity_poly.pdbx_strand_id
1 'polypeptide(L)'
;MSHAFRTLHQAMPIVAAALGRKFGVPVAVGGDEACTDGNSIQVPALPPQSELIPVAWGYLAHEAAHLRFTDFETYRQGASGSDPLTRSLLNILEDIRIERAIAAPYPGTRENLQAVCDHLSGRGALSPPKPDAHPAHVLTSYLLLHLRHRLLETASLAVSAHEAERVLRQVFPARTVHRLQGLLAEVGQLASTADAVDLAQRIRALLEEEKQSARAPSSGAGSASGQPDRNGQERPDESGQNATGTGGTDNQMPGGSVGAPLPADEQAAQGPTDPTAGQTSSGTPAGSPSGQGGGQDGGTPAGHNDPGSSTKPDSSTPSTSIPDAPHDALKTQAVSQTLNASDDDLPGDLFQQVRELLDAAGQGDSPCLLPRAEPFDGDPARGLRLLGVVQEESRRLRARLQGLVQASRLDRPQAFRHGPRLLPKRLYRAAVGDPRL
;
A
#
# COMPACT_ATOMS: atom_id res chain seq x y z
N MET A 1 13.84 20.38 -24.82
CA MET A 1 14.02 20.28 -23.35
C MET A 1 14.53 18.90 -22.88
N SER A 2 14.45 17.84 -23.69
CA SER A 2 14.76 16.45 -23.28
C SER A 2 16.21 16.17 -22.85
N HIS A 3 17.21 16.91 -23.34
CA HIS A 3 18.62 16.51 -23.16
C HIS A 3 19.15 16.66 -21.73
N ALA A 4 18.71 17.69 -20.99
CA ALA A 4 19.21 17.98 -19.63
C ALA A 4 18.65 17.02 -18.57
N PHE A 5 17.43 16.50 -18.77
CA PHE A 5 16.85 15.48 -17.89
C PHE A 5 17.61 14.14 -17.99
N ARG A 6 18.05 13.74 -19.20
CA ARG A 6 18.89 12.55 -19.38
C ARG A 6 20.18 12.65 -18.57
N THR A 7 20.90 13.77 -18.64
CA THR A 7 22.18 13.93 -17.93
C THR A 7 22.06 13.83 -16.40
N LEU A 8 20.90 14.19 -15.82
CA LEU A 8 20.67 14.07 -14.37
C LEU A 8 20.32 12.64 -13.93
N HIS A 9 19.46 11.93 -14.68
CA HIS A 9 19.19 10.51 -14.39
C HIS A 9 20.44 9.62 -14.58
N GLN A 10 21.35 10.02 -15.47
CA GLN A 10 22.64 9.38 -15.69
C GLN A 10 23.67 9.67 -14.59
N ALA A 11 23.44 10.68 -13.75
CA ALA A 11 24.26 10.98 -12.58
C ALA A 11 23.70 10.28 -11.34
N MET A 12 23.78 8.94 -11.32
CA MET A 12 23.23 8.08 -10.25
C MET A 12 23.58 8.58 -8.82
N PRO A 13 24.84 8.97 -8.49
CA PRO A 13 25.16 9.55 -7.18
C PRO A 13 24.35 10.80 -6.80
N ILE A 14 24.05 11.68 -7.76
CA ILE A 14 23.30 12.93 -7.52
C ILE A 14 21.85 12.63 -7.18
N VAL A 15 21.22 11.69 -7.90
CA VAL A 15 19.83 11.27 -7.65
C VAL A 15 19.74 10.48 -6.34
N ALA A 16 20.65 9.52 -6.11
CA ALA A 16 20.70 8.72 -4.88
C ALA A 16 20.85 9.59 -3.63
N ALA A 17 21.81 10.54 -3.62
CA ALA A 17 21.98 11.45 -2.49
C ALA A 17 20.83 12.46 -2.35
N ALA A 18 20.11 12.80 -3.43
CA ALA A 18 18.90 13.62 -3.36
C ALA A 18 17.71 12.85 -2.76
N LEU A 19 17.53 11.58 -3.11
CA LEU A 19 16.57 10.68 -2.48
C LEU A 19 16.91 10.46 -1.01
N GLY A 20 18.15 10.12 -0.68
CA GLY A 20 18.64 9.99 0.69
C GLY A 20 18.36 11.23 1.54
N ARG A 21 18.78 12.43 1.09
CA ARG A 21 18.45 13.70 1.77
C ARG A 21 16.94 13.92 1.94
N LYS A 22 16.12 13.53 0.95
CA LYS A 22 14.65 13.66 1.02
C LYS A 22 14.04 12.71 2.06
N PHE A 23 14.57 11.49 2.17
CA PHE A 23 14.16 10.46 3.13
C PHE A 23 14.81 10.64 4.52
N GLY A 24 15.79 11.53 4.67
CA GLY A 24 16.56 11.74 5.92
C GLY A 24 17.70 10.74 6.13
N VAL A 25 18.02 9.91 5.14
CA VAL A 25 18.94 8.77 5.22
C VAL A 25 20.27 9.10 4.51
N PRO A 26 21.45 8.74 5.06
CA PRO A 26 22.70 8.76 4.31
C PRO A 26 22.66 7.72 3.19
N VAL A 27 22.96 8.13 1.95
CA VAL A 27 23.09 7.21 0.81
C VAL A 27 24.47 7.40 0.16
N ALA A 28 25.15 6.29 -0.08
CA ALA A 28 26.42 6.19 -0.79
C ALA A 28 26.23 5.44 -2.12
N VAL A 29 27.01 5.80 -3.15
CA VAL A 29 26.94 5.16 -4.47
C VAL A 29 28.31 4.72 -4.95
N GLY A 30 28.48 3.43 -5.21
CA GLY A 30 29.71 2.81 -5.69
C GLY A 30 29.96 1.44 -5.04
N GLY A 31 31.13 0.88 -5.29
CA GLY A 31 31.40 -0.52 -5.00
C GLY A 31 30.50 -1.48 -5.80
N ASP A 32 30.51 -2.73 -5.36
CA ASP A 32 29.82 -3.87 -5.98
C ASP A 32 28.70 -4.44 -5.09
N GLU A 33 28.29 -3.71 -4.04
CA GLU A 33 27.35 -4.21 -3.02
C GLU A 33 26.20 -3.23 -2.75
N ALA A 34 24.98 -3.75 -2.67
CA ALA A 34 23.75 -3.09 -2.28
C ALA A 34 23.37 -3.49 -0.84
N CYS A 35 23.69 -2.65 0.15
CA CYS A 35 23.56 -3.03 1.56
C CYS A 35 23.14 -1.87 2.48
N THR A 36 22.83 -2.20 3.73
CA THR A 36 22.53 -1.24 4.81
C THR A 36 23.29 -1.65 6.06
N ASP A 37 23.80 -0.67 6.81
CA ASP A 37 24.40 -0.86 8.14
C ASP A 37 23.39 -0.61 9.29
N GLY A 38 22.10 -0.45 8.96
CA GLY A 38 21.05 -0.05 9.91
C GLY A 38 21.02 1.46 10.18
N ASN A 39 21.83 2.27 9.48
CA ASN A 39 21.91 3.72 9.66
C ASN A 39 22.10 4.49 8.33
N SER A 40 22.52 3.82 7.26
CA SER A 40 22.85 4.31 5.92
C SER A 40 22.58 3.23 4.85
N ILE A 41 22.54 3.64 3.58
CA ILE A 41 22.33 2.73 2.44
C ILE A 41 23.49 2.86 1.45
N GLN A 42 24.09 1.73 1.08
CA GLN A 42 25.01 1.59 -0.04
C GLN A 42 24.24 1.09 -1.27
N VAL A 43 24.53 1.64 -2.45
CA VAL A 43 24.02 1.15 -3.73
C VAL A 43 25.18 1.08 -4.73
N PRO A 44 25.36 -0.02 -5.49
CA PRO A 44 26.50 -0.17 -6.40
C PRO A 44 26.47 0.86 -7.53
N ALA A 45 27.64 1.17 -8.10
CA ALA A 45 27.71 2.03 -9.28
C ALA A 45 27.17 1.28 -10.51
N LEU A 46 25.98 1.68 -10.98
CA LEU A 46 25.39 1.13 -12.21
C LEU A 46 25.75 1.98 -13.43
N PRO A 47 25.98 1.37 -14.61
CA PRO A 47 26.29 2.12 -15.82
C PRO A 47 25.09 2.99 -16.25
N PRO A 48 25.29 4.18 -16.87
CA PRO A 48 24.21 5.17 -17.11
C PRO A 48 23.14 4.80 -18.16
N GLN A 49 23.11 3.55 -18.59
CA GLN A 49 22.15 2.94 -19.50
C GLN A 49 21.62 1.60 -18.94
N SER A 50 21.86 1.30 -17.65
CA SER A 50 21.38 0.07 -17.02
C SER A 50 19.87 0.12 -16.79
N GLU A 51 19.18 -0.91 -17.29
CA GLU A 51 17.76 -1.18 -17.00
C GLU A 51 17.50 -1.49 -15.51
N LEU A 52 18.56 -1.59 -14.69
CA LEU A 52 18.48 -1.73 -13.23
C LEU A 52 18.47 -0.40 -12.48
N ILE A 53 18.65 0.75 -13.15
CA ILE A 53 18.56 2.07 -12.48
C ILE A 53 17.18 2.27 -11.80
N PRO A 54 16.02 1.93 -12.42
CA PRO A 54 14.72 1.96 -11.74
C PRO A 54 14.64 1.00 -10.55
N VAL A 55 15.22 -0.20 -10.68
CA VAL A 55 15.27 -1.23 -9.62
C VAL A 55 16.06 -0.73 -8.41
N ALA A 56 17.20 -0.07 -8.64
CA ALA A 56 18.01 0.57 -7.61
C ALA A 56 17.25 1.69 -6.86
N TRP A 57 16.34 2.42 -7.53
CA TRP A 57 15.48 3.41 -6.88
C TRP A 57 14.38 2.79 -6.03
N GLY A 58 13.91 1.59 -6.38
CA GLY A 58 13.00 0.80 -5.54
C GLY A 58 13.71 0.20 -4.34
N TYR A 59 14.90 -0.39 -4.54
CA TYR A 59 15.78 -0.87 -3.46
C TYR A 59 16.07 0.24 -2.43
N LEU A 60 16.55 1.40 -2.88
CA LEU A 60 16.81 2.57 -2.04
C LEU A 60 15.55 3.04 -1.31
N ALA A 61 14.36 2.98 -1.94
CA ALA A 61 13.09 3.34 -1.29
C ALA A 61 12.64 2.32 -0.23
N HIS A 62 12.85 1.02 -0.46
CA HIS A 62 12.52 -0.05 0.49
C HIS A 62 13.46 -0.02 1.71
N GLU A 63 14.77 0.05 1.50
CA GLU A 63 15.75 0.17 2.60
C GLU A 63 15.55 1.48 3.40
N ALA A 64 15.23 2.59 2.72
CA ALA A 64 14.85 3.83 3.40
C ALA A 64 13.49 3.76 4.11
N ALA A 65 12.66 2.75 3.84
CA ALA A 65 11.43 2.50 4.58
C ALA A 65 11.75 1.73 5.88
N HIS A 66 12.57 0.68 5.81
CA HIS A 66 13.07 -0.03 6.99
C HIS A 66 13.73 0.94 7.98
N LEU A 67 14.72 1.73 7.52
CA LEU A 67 15.46 2.70 8.34
C LEU A 67 14.59 3.82 8.96
N ARG A 68 13.33 3.95 8.57
CA ARG A 68 12.40 4.97 9.06
C ARG A 68 11.22 4.43 9.86
N PHE A 69 10.85 3.17 9.64
CA PHE A 69 9.57 2.63 10.11
C PHE A 69 9.69 1.24 10.75
N THR A 70 10.80 0.50 10.56
CA THR A 70 11.06 -0.77 11.24
C THR A 70 11.76 -0.54 12.57
N ASP A 71 11.18 -1.10 13.63
CA ASP A 71 11.91 -1.33 14.88
C ASP A 71 12.74 -2.61 14.75
N PHE A 72 14.04 -2.44 14.47
CA PHE A 72 14.99 -3.55 14.31
C PHE A 72 15.30 -4.32 15.60
N GLU A 73 14.83 -3.88 16.78
CA GLU A 73 14.85 -4.69 17.99
C GLU A 73 13.59 -5.56 18.05
N THR A 74 12.40 -4.97 17.97
CA THR A 74 11.12 -5.71 17.96
C THR A 74 11.05 -6.73 16.82
N TYR A 75 11.46 -6.36 15.59
CA TYR A 75 11.57 -7.27 14.46
C TYR A 75 12.45 -8.49 14.79
N ARG A 76 13.64 -8.23 15.34
CA ARG A 76 14.64 -9.26 15.63
C ARG A 76 14.20 -10.16 16.77
N GLN A 77 13.51 -9.62 17.77
CA GLN A 77 12.90 -10.40 18.85
C GLN A 77 11.80 -11.32 18.29
N GLY A 78 10.93 -10.82 17.40
CA GLY A 78 9.91 -11.63 16.72
C GLY A 78 10.46 -12.72 15.80
N ALA A 79 11.59 -12.46 15.13
CA ALA A 79 12.28 -13.43 14.28
C ALA A 79 13.15 -14.45 15.06
N SER A 80 13.63 -14.11 16.27
CA SER A 80 14.54 -14.94 17.06
C SER A 80 13.81 -16.13 17.70
N GLY A 81 14.29 -17.36 17.41
CA GLY A 81 13.62 -18.59 17.86
C GLY A 81 12.34 -18.94 17.09
N SER A 82 11.95 -18.13 16.11
CA SER A 82 10.86 -18.40 15.18
C SER A 82 11.30 -19.34 14.05
N ASP A 83 10.37 -20.20 13.63
CA ASP A 83 10.51 -21.13 12.52
C ASP A 83 10.56 -20.42 11.15
N PRO A 84 10.96 -21.12 10.06
CA PRO A 84 11.08 -20.53 8.73
C PRO A 84 9.80 -19.85 8.23
N LEU A 85 8.63 -20.46 8.46
CA LEU A 85 7.36 -19.89 8.03
C LEU A 85 7.06 -18.59 8.80
N THR A 86 7.17 -18.57 10.14
CA THR A 86 6.95 -17.33 10.92
C THR A 86 7.90 -16.21 10.47
N ARG A 87 9.16 -16.52 10.18
CA ARG A 87 10.14 -15.53 9.67
C ARG A 87 9.73 -14.99 8.31
N SER A 88 9.31 -15.86 7.38
CA SER A 88 8.82 -15.44 6.05
C SER A 88 7.53 -14.62 6.13
N LEU A 89 6.58 -15.00 6.99
CA LEU A 89 5.35 -14.24 7.26
C LEU A 89 5.67 -12.84 7.80
N LEU A 90 6.62 -12.73 8.74
CA LEU A 90 7.03 -11.46 9.32
C LEU A 90 7.66 -10.51 8.27
N ASN A 91 8.55 -11.01 7.41
CA ASN A 91 9.09 -10.19 6.30
C ASN A 91 7.98 -9.65 5.40
N ILE A 92 7.10 -10.52 4.88
CA ILE A 92 6.04 -10.11 3.95
C ILE A 92 5.09 -9.10 4.60
N LEU A 93 4.80 -9.22 5.90
CA LEU A 93 3.93 -8.27 6.61
C LEU A 93 4.63 -6.93 6.90
N GLU A 94 5.92 -6.96 7.26
CA GLU A 94 6.71 -5.76 7.53
C GLU A 94 6.97 -4.96 6.25
N ASP A 95 7.37 -5.61 5.15
CA ASP A 95 7.48 -5.05 3.79
C ASP A 95 6.24 -4.23 3.42
N ILE A 96 5.08 -4.87 3.50
CA ILE A 96 3.80 -4.27 3.12
C ILE A 96 3.46 -3.08 4.03
N ARG A 97 3.83 -3.13 5.31
CA ARG A 97 3.62 -2.02 6.25
C ARG A 97 4.54 -0.84 5.93
N ILE A 98 5.84 -1.06 5.79
CA ILE A 98 6.83 0.02 5.59
C ILE A 98 6.70 0.66 4.20
N GLU A 99 6.41 -0.11 3.14
CA GLU A 99 6.24 0.43 1.80
C GLU A 99 5.00 1.34 1.69
N ARG A 100 3.94 1.02 2.46
CA ARG A 100 2.77 1.92 2.63
C ARG A 100 3.11 3.13 3.47
N ALA A 101 3.87 2.96 4.56
CA ALA A 101 4.28 4.05 5.44
C ALA A 101 5.18 5.08 4.75
N ILE A 102 6.10 4.66 3.87
CA ILE A 102 6.96 5.58 3.10
C ILE A 102 6.21 6.26 1.94
N ALA A 103 5.23 5.57 1.32
CA ALA A 103 4.42 6.12 0.23
C ALA A 103 3.48 7.26 0.65
N ALA A 104 3.18 7.42 1.95
CA ALA A 104 2.38 8.53 2.46
C ALA A 104 3.12 9.89 2.37
N PRO A 105 4.30 10.10 2.99
CA PRO A 105 5.08 11.33 2.82
C PRO A 105 5.78 11.44 1.45
N TYR A 106 6.01 10.32 0.76
CA TYR A 106 6.75 10.30 -0.51
C TYR A 106 6.06 9.49 -1.61
N PRO A 107 4.90 9.92 -2.17
CA PRO A 107 4.09 9.12 -3.09
C PRO A 107 4.81 8.49 -4.30
N GLY A 108 5.89 9.12 -4.80
CA GLY A 108 6.71 8.58 -5.88
C GLY A 108 7.51 7.32 -5.53
N THR A 109 7.59 6.89 -4.26
CA THR A 109 8.14 5.57 -3.94
C THR A 109 7.28 4.44 -4.51
N ARG A 110 5.97 4.65 -4.72
CA ARG A 110 5.10 3.67 -5.39
C ARG A 110 5.63 3.31 -6.78
N GLU A 111 6.00 4.31 -7.58
CA GLU A 111 6.54 4.11 -8.93
C GLU A 111 7.89 3.37 -8.89
N ASN A 112 8.77 3.74 -7.95
CA ASN A 112 10.06 3.07 -7.75
C ASN A 112 9.90 1.59 -7.32
N LEU A 113 9.00 1.29 -6.38
CA LEU A 113 8.75 -0.06 -5.86
C LEU A 113 7.99 -0.91 -6.88
N GLN A 114 7.09 -0.31 -7.66
CA GLN A 114 6.48 -0.98 -8.80
C GLN A 114 7.52 -1.34 -9.87
N ALA A 115 8.53 -0.50 -10.13
CA ALA A 115 9.59 -0.84 -11.09
C ALA A 115 10.39 -2.09 -10.67
N VAL A 116 10.55 -2.35 -9.37
CA VAL A 116 11.09 -3.62 -8.86
C VAL A 116 10.14 -4.78 -9.16
N CYS A 117 8.86 -4.63 -8.84
CA CYS A 117 7.84 -5.67 -9.10
C CYS A 117 7.73 -6.01 -10.59
N ASP A 118 7.75 -5.01 -11.47
CA ASP A 118 7.66 -5.16 -12.92
C ASP A 118 8.91 -5.86 -13.48
N HIS A 119 10.10 -5.50 -13.01
CA HIS A 119 11.35 -6.15 -13.42
C HIS A 119 11.40 -7.62 -12.96
N LEU A 120 11.06 -7.91 -11.70
CA LEU A 120 11.07 -9.27 -11.16
C LEU A 120 9.96 -10.16 -11.76
N SER A 121 8.80 -9.58 -12.09
CA SER A 121 7.76 -10.24 -12.88
C SER A 121 8.26 -10.61 -14.28
N GLY A 122 8.98 -9.70 -14.94
CA GLY A 122 9.62 -9.94 -16.25
C GLY A 122 10.68 -11.04 -16.24
N ARG A 123 11.30 -11.33 -15.07
CA ARG A 123 12.21 -12.46 -14.85
C ARG A 123 11.52 -13.73 -14.31
N GLY A 124 10.20 -13.69 -14.09
CA GLY A 124 9.41 -14.81 -13.58
C GLY A 124 9.46 -15.02 -12.05
N ALA A 125 10.20 -14.20 -11.30
CA ALA A 125 10.33 -14.33 -9.84
C ALA A 125 9.04 -13.99 -9.07
N LEU A 126 8.11 -13.26 -9.70
CA LEU A 126 6.75 -12.98 -9.19
C LEU A 126 5.65 -13.70 -9.99
N SER A 127 5.97 -14.90 -10.48
CA SER A 127 4.99 -15.84 -11.04
C SER A 127 4.10 -16.43 -9.93
N PRO A 128 2.85 -16.79 -10.20
CA PRO A 128 2.03 -17.54 -9.25
C PRO A 128 2.62 -18.93 -8.96
N PRO A 129 2.46 -19.46 -7.74
CA PRO A 129 2.94 -20.80 -7.39
C PRO A 129 2.13 -21.88 -8.12
N LYS A 130 2.71 -23.06 -8.33
CA LYS A 130 2.00 -24.20 -8.92
C LYS A 130 1.24 -25.02 -7.86
N PRO A 131 0.16 -25.76 -8.21
CA PRO A 131 -0.55 -26.63 -7.27
C PRO A 131 0.26 -27.81 -6.69
N ASP A 132 1.37 -28.17 -7.32
CA ASP A 132 2.32 -29.21 -6.91
C ASP A 132 3.55 -28.66 -6.15
N ALA A 133 3.64 -27.34 -5.95
CA ALA A 133 4.67 -26.72 -5.12
C ALA A 133 4.42 -26.99 -3.62
N HIS A 134 5.46 -26.86 -2.79
CA HIS A 134 5.32 -27.08 -1.34
C HIS A 134 4.26 -26.14 -0.73
N PRO A 135 3.35 -26.61 0.14
CA PRO A 135 2.27 -25.79 0.69
C PRO A 135 2.70 -24.49 1.37
N ALA A 136 3.88 -24.45 2.00
CA ALA A 136 4.41 -23.21 2.58
C ALA A 136 4.78 -22.18 1.50
N HIS A 137 5.39 -22.60 0.39
CA HIS A 137 5.63 -21.76 -0.78
C HIS A 137 4.33 -21.28 -1.41
N VAL A 138 3.30 -22.13 -1.49
CA VAL A 138 1.97 -21.73 -1.99
C VAL A 138 1.34 -20.64 -1.11
N LEU A 139 1.43 -20.78 0.21
CA LEU A 139 0.91 -19.80 1.18
C LEU A 139 1.66 -18.47 1.11
N THR A 140 2.99 -18.49 1.17
CA THR A 140 3.81 -17.26 1.20
C THR A 140 3.80 -16.52 -0.13
N SER A 141 3.86 -17.22 -1.26
CA SER A 141 3.70 -16.61 -2.59
C SER A 141 2.29 -16.02 -2.78
N TYR A 142 1.23 -16.63 -2.22
CA TYR A 142 -0.10 -16.00 -2.17
C TYR A 142 -0.09 -14.70 -1.37
N LEU A 143 0.46 -14.70 -0.15
CA LEU A 143 0.54 -13.49 0.69
C LEU A 143 1.32 -12.37 -0.02
N LEU A 144 2.50 -12.68 -0.56
CA LEU A 144 3.36 -11.73 -1.27
C LEU A 144 2.62 -11.09 -2.46
N LEU A 145 2.02 -11.90 -3.32
CA LEU A 145 1.34 -11.42 -4.52
C LEU A 145 0.03 -10.69 -4.20
N HIS A 146 -0.81 -11.25 -3.31
CA HIS A 146 -2.10 -10.67 -2.94
C HIS A 146 -1.93 -9.35 -2.19
N LEU A 147 -1.02 -9.26 -1.22
CA LEU A 147 -0.84 -8.05 -0.42
C LEU A 147 -0.16 -6.94 -1.24
N ARG A 148 0.85 -7.25 -2.08
CA ARG A 148 1.46 -6.24 -2.98
C ARG A 148 0.43 -5.72 -3.99
N HIS A 149 -0.34 -6.60 -4.64
CA HIS A 149 -1.42 -6.18 -5.54
C HIS A 149 -2.50 -5.33 -4.82
N ARG A 150 -3.02 -5.78 -3.67
CA ARG A 150 -4.18 -5.18 -3.01
C ARG A 150 -3.87 -3.93 -2.19
N LEU A 151 -2.70 -3.85 -1.55
CA LEU A 151 -2.37 -2.82 -0.55
C LEU A 151 -1.24 -1.87 -0.99
N LEU A 152 -0.44 -2.25 -2.00
CA LEU A 152 0.49 -1.35 -2.71
C LEU A 152 -0.03 -0.94 -4.10
N GLU A 153 -1.24 -1.37 -4.46
CA GLU A 153 -1.94 -1.04 -5.72
C GLU A 153 -1.15 -1.47 -6.99
N THR A 154 -0.25 -2.45 -6.85
CA THR A 154 0.62 -2.92 -7.94
C THR A 154 -0.20 -3.66 -9.02
N ALA A 155 -0.53 -2.95 -10.09
CA ALA A 155 -1.47 -3.41 -11.11
C ALA A 155 -0.95 -4.59 -11.96
N SER A 156 0.37 -4.66 -12.20
CA SER A 156 1.02 -5.75 -12.94
C SER A 156 0.88 -7.11 -12.27
N LEU A 157 0.82 -7.14 -10.92
CA LEU A 157 0.66 -8.36 -10.14
C LEU A 157 -0.78 -8.88 -10.09
N ALA A 158 -1.76 -8.19 -10.69
CA ALA A 158 -3.18 -8.57 -10.61
C ALA A 158 -3.44 -10.01 -11.06
N VAL A 159 -2.84 -10.45 -12.17
CA VAL A 159 -3.01 -11.81 -12.70
C VAL A 159 -2.35 -12.84 -11.78
N SER A 160 -1.09 -12.61 -11.38
CA SER A 160 -0.37 -13.49 -10.45
C SER A 160 -1.10 -13.62 -9.09
N ALA A 161 -1.67 -12.54 -8.57
CA ALA A 161 -2.39 -12.54 -7.30
C ALA A 161 -3.70 -13.35 -7.35
N HIS A 162 -4.49 -13.22 -8.41
CA HIS A 162 -5.71 -14.02 -8.60
C HIS A 162 -5.38 -15.50 -8.79
N GLU A 163 -4.34 -15.81 -9.56
CA GLU A 163 -3.92 -17.19 -9.81
C GLU A 163 -3.31 -17.84 -8.55
N ALA A 164 -2.52 -17.10 -7.77
CA ALA A 164 -2.03 -17.57 -6.48
C ALA A 164 -3.17 -17.86 -5.48
N GLU A 165 -4.23 -17.05 -5.47
CA GLU A 165 -5.41 -17.36 -4.64
C GLU A 165 -6.15 -18.61 -5.14
N ARG A 166 -6.26 -18.79 -6.47
CA ARG A 166 -6.86 -19.98 -7.09
C ARG A 166 -6.10 -21.25 -6.66
N VAL A 167 -4.77 -21.19 -6.63
CA VAL A 167 -3.90 -22.30 -6.22
C VAL A 167 -3.95 -22.54 -4.72
N LEU A 168 -3.94 -21.49 -3.89
CA LEU A 168 -4.14 -21.61 -2.43
C LEU A 168 -5.46 -22.34 -2.10
N ARG A 169 -6.56 -21.99 -2.78
CA ARG A 169 -7.87 -22.65 -2.61
C ARG A 169 -7.88 -24.11 -3.08
N GLN A 170 -6.97 -24.51 -3.96
CA GLN A 170 -6.76 -25.93 -4.31
C GLN A 170 -5.96 -26.68 -3.23
N VAL A 171 -4.90 -26.09 -2.70
CA VAL A 171 -3.97 -26.75 -1.76
C VAL A 171 -4.51 -26.81 -0.31
N PHE A 172 -5.21 -25.76 0.17
CA PHE A 172 -5.64 -25.66 1.57
C PHE A 172 -7.14 -25.94 1.78
N PRO A 173 -7.59 -26.28 3.01
CA PRO A 173 -9.01 -26.38 3.34
C PRO A 173 -9.72 -25.03 3.21
N ALA A 174 -10.97 -25.03 2.74
CA ALA A 174 -11.73 -23.78 2.53
C ALA A 174 -11.88 -22.95 3.82
N ARG A 175 -12.11 -23.62 4.96
CA ARG A 175 -12.16 -23.01 6.29
C ARG A 175 -10.87 -22.24 6.62
N THR A 176 -9.73 -22.89 6.45
CA THR A 176 -8.40 -22.31 6.69
C THR A 176 -8.15 -21.08 5.83
N VAL A 177 -8.49 -21.13 4.54
CA VAL A 177 -8.40 -19.98 3.61
C VAL A 177 -9.31 -18.83 4.05
N HIS A 178 -10.56 -19.09 4.42
CA HIS A 178 -11.47 -18.03 4.87
C HIS A 178 -11.04 -17.38 6.19
N ARG A 179 -10.52 -18.16 7.16
CA ARG A 179 -9.95 -17.61 8.39
C ARG A 179 -8.70 -16.76 8.11
N LEU A 180 -7.81 -17.23 7.23
CA LEU A 180 -6.62 -16.49 6.80
C LEU A 180 -7.02 -15.15 6.15
N GLN A 181 -7.99 -15.15 5.26
CA GLN A 181 -8.48 -13.94 4.59
C GLN A 181 -9.13 -12.94 5.57
N GLY A 182 -9.64 -13.40 6.71
CA GLY A 182 -10.02 -12.55 7.83
C GLY A 182 -8.82 -11.80 8.43
N LEU A 183 -7.77 -12.52 8.82
CA LEU A 183 -6.52 -11.94 9.34
C LEU A 183 -5.84 -11.00 8.32
N LEU A 184 -5.83 -11.37 7.04
CA LEU A 184 -5.22 -10.53 6.00
C LEU A 184 -5.96 -9.20 5.75
N ALA A 185 -7.20 -9.04 6.23
CA ALA A 185 -7.88 -7.74 6.21
C ALA A 185 -7.26 -6.72 7.19
N GLU A 186 -6.59 -7.19 8.24
CA GLU A 186 -5.94 -6.35 9.27
C GLU A 186 -4.62 -5.73 8.77
N VAL A 187 -3.98 -6.32 7.75
CA VAL A 187 -2.71 -5.81 7.16
C VAL A 187 -2.86 -4.36 6.66
N GLY A 188 -4.09 -3.94 6.33
CA GLY A 188 -4.40 -2.56 6.00
C GLY A 188 -4.13 -1.55 7.12
N GLN A 189 -4.06 -1.98 8.38
CA GLN A 189 -4.12 -1.14 9.59
C GLN A 189 -2.88 -1.23 10.50
N LEU A 190 -1.91 -2.11 10.20
CA LEU A 190 -0.68 -2.26 11.00
C LEU A 190 0.06 -0.92 11.11
N ALA A 191 0.32 -0.46 12.35
CA ALA A 191 0.98 0.81 12.59
C ALA A 191 2.49 0.62 12.86
N SER A 192 2.85 -0.48 13.51
CA SER A 192 4.17 -0.78 14.06
C SER A 192 4.68 -2.15 13.64
N THR A 193 5.99 -2.38 13.80
CA THR A 193 6.62 -3.69 13.65
C THR A 193 6.03 -4.71 14.64
N ALA A 194 5.60 -4.28 15.83
CA ALA A 194 4.96 -5.16 16.81
C ALA A 194 3.64 -5.75 16.29
N ASP A 195 2.84 -4.95 15.57
CA ASP A 195 1.59 -5.43 14.95
C ASP A 195 1.87 -6.46 13.84
N ALA A 196 2.98 -6.31 13.10
CA ALA A 196 3.41 -7.28 12.09
C ALA A 196 3.90 -8.60 12.72
N VAL A 197 4.60 -8.53 13.86
CA VAL A 197 5.02 -9.71 14.66
C VAL A 197 3.80 -10.45 15.22
N ASP A 198 2.85 -9.73 15.84
CA ASP A 198 1.60 -10.30 16.34
C ASP A 198 0.79 -10.97 15.22
N LEU A 199 0.59 -10.30 14.08
CA LEU A 199 -0.18 -10.87 12.98
C LEU A 199 0.50 -12.10 12.35
N ALA A 200 1.84 -12.12 12.24
CA ALA A 200 2.59 -13.30 11.80
C ALA A 200 2.37 -14.49 12.76
N GLN A 201 2.44 -14.23 14.08
CA GLN A 201 2.17 -15.25 15.10
C GLN A 201 0.72 -15.74 15.08
N ARG A 202 -0.27 -14.86 14.89
CA ARG A 202 -1.69 -15.21 14.75
C ARG A 202 -1.97 -16.05 13.50
N ILE A 203 -1.29 -15.78 12.37
CA ILE A 203 -1.39 -16.61 11.16
C ILE A 203 -0.83 -18.02 11.40
N ARG A 204 0.29 -18.17 12.12
CA ARG A 204 0.81 -19.49 12.50
C ARG A 204 -0.08 -20.21 13.51
N ALA A 205 -0.61 -19.51 14.51
CA ALA A 205 -1.53 -20.07 15.50
C ALA A 205 -2.80 -20.65 14.84
N LEU A 206 -3.37 -19.92 13.88
CA LEU A 206 -4.49 -20.39 13.04
C LEU A 206 -4.16 -21.73 12.36
N LEU A 207 -2.97 -21.89 11.78
CA LEU A 207 -2.60 -23.13 11.11
C LEU A 207 -2.48 -24.29 12.11
N GLU A 208 -1.88 -24.09 13.28
CA GLU A 208 -1.76 -25.12 14.32
C GLU A 208 -3.13 -25.52 14.91
N GLU A 209 -4.05 -24.56 15.07
CA GLU A 209 -5.45 -24.83 15.44
C GLU A 209 -6.17 -25.70 14.41
N GLU A 210 -6.02 -25.43 13.10
CA GLU A 210 -6.70 -26.18 12.04
C GLU A 210 -6.12 -27.61 11.94
N LYS A 211 -4.80 -27.76 12.07
CA LYS A 211 -4.09 -29.05 12.22
C LYS A 211 -4.60 -29.85 13.41
N GLN A 212 -4.74 -29.23 14.58
CA GLN A 212 -5.24 -29.90 15.78
C GLN A 212 -6.75 -30.21 15.69
N SER A 213 -7.54 -29.33 15.07
CA SER A 213 -8.98 -29.53 14.82
C SER A 213 -9.23 -30.77 13.96
N ALA A 214 -8.43 -30.97 12.91
CA ALA A 214 -8.52 -32.15 12.04
C ALA A 214 -7.98 -33.44 12.67
N ARG A 215 -7.22 -33.34 13.79
CA ARG A 215 -6.71 -34.49 14.55
C ARG A 215 -7.69 -35.00 15.60
N ALA A 216 -8.73 -34.24 15.93
CA ALA A 216 -9.79 -34.67 16.84
C ALA A 216 -10.79 -35.59 16.11
N PRO A 217 -10.85 -36.90 16.40
CA PRO A 217 -11.87 -37.76 15.82
C PRO A 217 -13.26 -37.39 16.35
N SER A 218 -14.30 -37.67 15.58
CA SER A 218 -15.70 -37.44 15.93
C SER A 218 -16.22 -38.43 16.99
N SER A 219 -15.63 -38.41 18.18
CA SER A 219 -16.02 -39.22 19.34
C SER A 219 -17.33 -38.71 19.97
N GLY A 220 -18.43 -38.84 19.22
CA GLY A 220 -19.74 -38.27 19.55
C GLY A 220 -20.96 -38.96 18.91
N ALA A 221 -20.80 -40.10 18.24
CA ALA A 221 -21.90 -40.87 17.65
C ALA A 221 -22.29 -42.09 18.52
N GLY A 222 -22.63 -41.85 19.78
CA GLY A 222 -23.09 -42.90 20.70
C GLY A 222 -24.53 -43.33 20.41
N SER A 223 -24.73 -44.51 19.80
CA SER A 223 -26.05 -45.06 19.50
C SER A 223 -26.85 -45.38 20.77
N ALA A 224 -27.78 -44.49 21.14
CA ALA A 224 -28.71 -44.65 22.26
C ALA A 224 -30.12 -45.10 21.80
N SER A 225 -30.19 -46.17 21.02
CA SER A 225 -31.45 -46.80 20.59
C SER A 225 -31.80 -47.98 21.48
N GLY A 226 -32.73 -47.80 22.45
CA GLY A 226 -33.04 -48.85 23.42
C GLY A 226 -34.16 -48.53 24.43
N GLN A 227 -35.37 -48.23 23.96
CA GLN A 227 -36.58 -48.42 24.80
C GLN A 227 -36.88 -49.92 24.96
N PRO A 228 -37.48 -50.31 26.09
CA PRO A 228 -38.81 -50.92 26.02
C PRO A 228 -39.83 -50.32 27.03
N ASP A 229 -41.11 -50.51 26.75
CA ASP A 229 -42.26 -50.07 27.56
C ASP A 229 -42.63 -51.06 28.68
N ARG A 230 -43.23 -50.54 29.77
CA ARG A 230 -44.35 -51.06 30.62
C ARG A 230 -44.33 -52.55 31.06
N ASN A 231 -44.74 -52.91 32.28
CA ASN A 231 -45.98 -52.53 32.97
C ASN A 231 -45.95 -53.07 34.44
N GLY A 232 -46.71 -52.50 35.39
CA GLY A 232 -46.86 -53.12 36.74
C GLY A 232 -47.45 -52.22 37.85
N GLN A 233 -48.38 -52.77 38.62
CA GLN A 233 -49.21 -52.09 39.66
C GLN A 233 -48.84 -52.55 41.10
N GLU A 234 -49.31 -51.97 42.22
CA GLU A 234 -50.43 -51.01 42.41
C GLU A 234 -50.10 -49.91 43.47
N ARG A 235 -50.31 -50.19 44.77
CA ARG A 235 -50.57 -49.22 45.88
C ARG A 235 -50.70 -49.95 47.23
N PRO A 236 -51.00 -49.30 48.39
CA PRO A 236 -50.91 -47.87 48.76
C PRO A 236 -50.23 -47.62 50.15
N ASP A 237 -50.24 -46.35 50.58
CA ASP A 237 -50.20 -45.86 51.99
C ASP A 237 -48.91 -46.06 52.83
N GLU A 238 -48.65 -45.27 53.89
CA GLU A 238 -49.55 -44.39 54.66
C GLU A 238 -48.96 -43.00 55.04
N SER A 239 -49.78 -42.25 55.78
CA SER A 239 -49.72 -40.87 56.25
C SER A 239 -48.40 -40.33 56.86
N GLY A 240 -48.22 -38.99 56.80
CA GLY A 240 -47.03 -38.31 57.35
C GLY A 240 -47.07 -36.78 57.33
N GLN A 241 -48.18 -36.15 57.73
CA GLN A 241 -48.30 -34.69 57.76
C GLN A 241 -47.63 -34.07 59.00
N ASN A 242 -46.76 -33.07 58.80
CA ASN A 242 -46.94 -31.80 59.50
C ASN A 242 -46.35 -30.63 58.69
N ALA A 243 -46.87 -29.43 58.90
CA ALA A 243 -46.48 -28.21 58.18
C ALA A 243 -46.40 -27.01 59.13
N THR A 244 -46.06 -25.84 58.58
CA THR A 244 -45.72 -24.57 59.24
C THR A 244 -44.34 -24.54 59.92
N GLY A 245 -43.51 -23.52 59.68
CA GLY A 245 -43.66 -22.47 58.67
C GLY A 245 -42.61 -21.37 58.77
N THR A 246 -42.52 -20.55 57.71
CA THR A 246 -41.87 -19.20 57.63
C THR A 246 -40.41 -19.08 58.11
N GLY A 247 -39.50 -18.45 57.39
CA GLY A 247 -39.63 -17.57 56.23
C GLY A 247 -38.58 -16.45 56.37
N GLY A 248 -37.66 -16.31 55.42
CA GLY A 248 -36.47 -15.46 55.59
C GLY A 248 -36.67 -13.99 55.20
N THR A 249 -35.72 -13.15 55.62
CA THR A 249 -35.48 -11.80 55.08
C THR A 249 -34.02 -11.37 55.26
N ASP A 250 -33.61 -10.38 54.48
CA ASP A 250 -32.22 -10.05 54.13
C ASP A 250 -31.40 -9.22 55.14
N ASN A 251 -30.14 -9.00 54.73
CA ASN A 251 -29.29 -7.84 55.01
C ASN A 251 -28.63 -7.65 56.40
N GLN A 252 -27.30 -7.81 56.39
CA GLN A 252 -26.44 -6.64 56.69
C GLN A 252 -25.08 -6.65 56.00
N MET A 253 -24.76 -5.48 55.41
CA MET A 253 -23.44 -4.95 55.03
C MET A 253 -22.77 -4.32 56.28
N PRO A 254 -21.59 -3.62 56.26
CA PRO A 254 -20.81 -3.10 55.12
C PRO A 254 -19.27 -3.15 55.21
N GLY A 255 -18.62 -2.71 54.12
CA GLY A 255 -17.22 -2.27 54.04
C GLY A 255 -16.61 -2.54 52.65
N GLY A 256 -16.13 -1.59 51.85
CA GLY A 256 -15.86 -0.16 52.05
C GLY A 256 -14.35 0.14 51.87
N SER A 257 -13.88 1.03 51.00
CA SER A 257 -14.59 1.96 50.09
C SER A 257 -13.78 2.30 48.82
N VAL A 258 -14.48 2.89 47.86
CA VAL A 258 -14.03 3.46 46.57
C VAL A 258 -12.89 4.49 46.65
N GLY A 259 -12.22 4.74 45.52
CA GLY A 259 -11.18 5.76 45.39
C GLY A 259 -10.93 6.25 43.94
N ALA A 260 -11.94 6.84 43.29
CA ALA A 260 -11.77 7.54 42.01
C ALA A 260 -12.83 8.64 41.82
N PRO A 261 -12.44 9.85 41.39
CA PRO A 261 -13.26 10.66 40.49
C PRO A 261 -12.47 11.35 39.36
N LEU A 262 -13.21 11.86 38.36
CA LEU A 262 -12.72 12.72 37.27
C LEU A 262 -13.05 14.22 37.59
N PRO A 263 -13.18 15.18 36.64
CA PRO A 263 -12.08 16.10 36.34
C PRO A 263 -12.43 17.61 36.43
N ALA A 264 -11.40 18.46 36.37
CA ALA A 264 -11.42 19.90 36.07
C ALA A 264 -10.07 20.25 35.38
N ASP A 265 -9.88 21.31 34.58
CA ASP A 265 -10.57 22.61 34.55
C ASP A 265 -10.71 23.18 33.11
N GLU A 266 -11.58 24.16 32.93
CA GLU A 266 -11.58 25.05 31.75
C GLU A 266 -10.75 26.33 32.03
N GLN A 267 -9.97 26.79 31.06
CA GLN A 267 -9.58 28.21 31.05
C GLN A 267 -9.32 28.73 29.63
N ALA A 268 -10.10 29.74 29.24
CA ALA A 268 -9.98 30.44 27.98
C ALA A 268 -9.17 31.74 28.14
N ALA A 269 -8.34 32.06 27.14
CA ALA A 269 -7.71 33.37 26.98
C ALA A 269 -7.81 33.82 25.52
N GLN A 270 -8.07 35.10 25.29
CA GLN A 270 -8.43 35.65 23.97
C GLN A 270 -7.36 36.59 23.40
N GLY A 271 -7.10 36.47 22.09
CA GLY A 271 -6.62 37.58 21.25
C GLY A 271 -5.17 38.06 21.49
N PRO A 272 -4.77 39.18 20.85
CA PRO A 272 -5.57 40.08 20.02
C PRO A 272 -5.45 39.82 18.49
N THR A 273 -6.49 40.20 17.77
CA THR A 273 -6.44 40.49 16.32
C THR A 273 -6.15 41.98 16.09
N ASP A 274 -5.43 42.34 15.03
CA ASP A 274 -5.37 43.72 14.53
C ASP A 274 -5.59 43.73 12.99
N PRO A 275 -6.50 44.56 12.44
CA PRO A 275 -6.90 44.45 11.04
C PRO A 275 -6.33 45.56 10.15
N THR A 276 -6.12 45.26 8.85
CA THR A 276 -6.02 46.29 7.81
C THR A 276 -6.83 45.93 6.57
N ALA A 277 -7.61 46.90 6.09
CA ALA A 277 -8.57 46.72 5.01
C ALA A 277 -7.94 46.73 3.60
N GLY A 278 -8.59 46.06 2.66
CA GLY A 278 -8.24 46.06 1.23
C GLY A 278 -9.47 45.82 0.36
N GLN A 279 -10.39 46.79 0.31
CA GLN A 279 -11.63 46.68 -0.47
C GLN A 279 -11.38 46.90 -1.97
N THR A 280 -11.96 46.04 -2.82
CA THR A 280 -12.41 46.42 -4.17
C THR A 280 -13.69 45.67 -4.51
N SER A 281 -14.79 46.38 -4.80
CA SER A 281 -16.12 45.78 -5.01
C SER A 281 -16.90 46.46 -6.14
N SER A 282 -17.02 45.78 -7.29
CA SER A 282 -18.00 46.05 -8.35
C SER A 282 -17.86 45.00 -9.46
N GLY A 283 -18.91 44.39 -10.00
CA GLY A 283 -20.34 44.47 -9.64
C GLY A 283 -21.19 43.58 -10.55
N THR A 284 -22.41 43.26 -10.11
CA THR A 284 -23.41 42.50 -10.90
C THR A 284 -24.01 43.38 -12.01
N PRO A 285 -24.56 42.77 -13.07
CA PRO A 285 -26.03 42.84 -13.21
C PRO A 285 -26.67 41.48 -13.55
N ALA A 286 -27.95 41.33 -13.22
CA ALA A 286 -28.76 40.15 -13.54
C ALA A 286 -29.49 40.31 -14.88
N GLY A 287 -29.87 39.20 -15.52
CA GLY A 287 -30.64 39.22 -16.77
C GLY A 287 -30.96 37.84 -17.34
N SER A 288 -32.10 37.27 -16.96
CA SER A 288 -32.84 36.25 -17.73
C SER A 288 -33.97 36.96 -18.49
N PRO A 289 -34.53 36.41 -19.61
CA PRO A 289 -35.52 35.32 -19.46
C PRO A 289 -35.67 34.30 -20.64
N SER A 290 -36.17 33.12 -20.28
CA SER A 290 -37.20 32.26 -20.95
C SER A 290 -37.14 31.82 -22.44
N GLY A 291 -37.51 30.55 -22.67
CA GLY A 291 -38.10 30.05 -23.94
C GLY A 291 -37.73 28.60 -24.35
N GLN A 292 -38.65 27.68 -24.71
CA GLN A 292 -39.77 27.06 -23.95
C GLN A 292 -40.35 25.82 -24.71
N GLY A 293 -40.89 24.81 -23.99
CA GLY A 293 -41.69 23.67 -24.51
C GLY A 293 -40.97 22.30 -24.46
N GLY A 294 -41.57 21.16 -24.10
CA GLY A 294 -42.97 20.79 -23.74
C GLY A 294 -43.63 19.90 -24.83
N GLY A 295 -44.39 18.82 -24.57
CA GLY A 295 -44.79 18.09 -23.33
C GLY A 295 -44.84 16.55 -23.59
N GLN A 296 -45.19 15.67 -22.63
CA GLN A 296 -46.55 15.21 -22.26
C GLN A 296 -47.41 14.70 -23.44
N ASP A 297 -48.17 13.61 -23.41
CA ASP A 297 -48.37 12.46 -22.48
C ASP A 297 -49.06 11.33 -23.33
N GLY A 298 -49.29 10.06 -22.95
CA GLY A 298 -49.17 9.32 -21.68
C GLY A 298 -50.44 8.47 -21.41
N GLY A 299 -50.40 7.13 -21.54
CA GLY A 299 -51.60 6.28 -21.38
C GLY A 299 -51.47 4.76 -21.60
N THR A 300 -52.30 4.00 -20.89
CA THR A 300 -52.61 2.55 -21.01
C THR A 300 -54.14 2.40 -21.09
N PRO A 301 -54.74 1.36 -21.73
CA PRO A 301 -54.81 0.03 -21.11
C PRO A 301 -54.97 -1.22 -22.03
N ALA A 302 -54.83 -2.41 -21.40
CA ALA A 302 -55.52 -3.71 -21.64
C ALA A 302 -55.82 -4.26 -23.05
N GLY A 303 -55.51 -5.56 -23.27
CA GLY A 303 -56.08 -6.33 -24.41
C GLY A 303 -55.51 -7.75 -24.66
N HIS A 304 -56.10 -8.77 -24.01
CA HIS A 304 -56.13 -10.22 -24.33
C HIS A 304 -55.30 -10.78 -25.52
N ASN A 305 -54.52 -11.85 -25.28
CA ASN A 305 -54.92 -13.23 -25.65
C ASN A 305 -53.94 -14.31 -25.15
N ASP A 306 -54.50 -15.41 -24.64
CA ASP A 306 -53.90 -16.75 -24.43
C ASP A 306 -54.74 -17.71 -25.30
N PRO A 307 -54.18 -18.78 -25.91
CA PRO A 307 -54.09 -20.06 -25.19
C PRO A 307 -52.88 -20.96 -25.53
N GLY A 308 -52.02 -21.19 -24.54
CA GLY A 308 -51.88 -22.52 -23.93
C GLY A 308 -50.88 -23.59 -24.47
N SER A 309 -50.78 -24.66 -23.66
CA SER A 309 -50.18 -26.00 -23.89
C SER A 309 -48.75 -26.30 -23.38
N SER A 310 -48.69 -26.64 -22.09
CA SER A 310 -47.86 -27.68 -21.44
C SER A 310 -46.45 -28.05 -21.97
N THR A 311 -45.43 -27.90 -21.10
CA THR A 311 -44.77 -29.07 -20.46
C THR A 311 -43.96 -28.68 -19.23
N LYS A 312 -43.97 -29.54 -18.19
CA LYS A 312 -42.96 -29.58 -17.11
C LYS A 312 -41.84 -30.58 -17.51
N PRO A 313 -40.64 -30.50 -16.92
CA PRO A 313 -40.36 -31.35 -15.75
C PRO A 313 -39.79 -30.59 -14.54
N ASP A 314 -40.00 -31.14 -13.34
CA ASP A 314 -39.27 -30.77 -12.12
C ASP A 314 -37.95 -31.55 -12.01
N SER A 315 -36.88 -30.91 -11.51
CA SER A 315 -35.67 -31.59 -11.04
C SER A 315 -34.81 -30.70 -10.10
N SER A 316 -35.43 -30.14 -9.06
CA SER A 316 -34.74 -29.42 -7.98
C SER A 316 -34.08 -30.38 -6.99
N THR A 317 -32.94 -30.98 -7.36
CA THR A 317 -32.13 -31.82 -6.48
C THR A 317 -31.20 -30.96 -5.61
N PRO A 318 -31.30 -30.97 -4.27
CA PRO A 318 -30.27 -30.40 -3.42
C PRO A 318 -29.03 -31.31 -3.46
N SER A 319 -27.90 -30.80 -3.94
CA SER A 319 -26.63 -31.53 -3.91
C SER A 319 -26.10 -31.61 -2.48
N THR A 320 -26.57 -32.60 -1.71
CA THR A 320 -25.98 -32.97 -0.42
C THR A 320 -24.51 -33.28 -0.63
N SER A 321 -23.63 -32.47 -0.05
CA SER A 321 -22.19 -32.61 -0.20
C SER A 321 -21.71 -33.88 0.50
N ILE A 322 -21.53 -34.96 -0.27
CA ILE A 322 -20.76 -36.12 0.16
C ILE A 322 -19.34 -35.63 0.49
N PRO A 323 -18.78 -35.90 1.68
CA PRO A 323 -17.41 -35.51 1.99
C PRO A 323 -16.45 -36.26 1.07
N ASP A 324 -15.73 -35.53 0.22
CA ASP A 324 -14.74 -36.08 -0.70
C ASP A 324 -13.44 -36.37 0.08
N ALA A 325 -13.52 -37.39 0.93
CA ALA A 325 -12.58 -37.67 2.02
C ALA A 325 -11.10 -37.77 1.58
N PRO A 326 -10.73 -38.29 0.39
CA PRO A 326 -9.35 -38.28 -0.07
C PRO A 326 -8.79 -36.86 -0.24
N HIS A 327 -9.61 -35.94 -0.79
CA HIS A 327 -9.18 -34.57 -1.05
C HIS A 327 -9.06 -33.73 0.22
N ASP A 328 -9.97 -33.90 1.18
CA ASP A 328 -9.95 -33.13 2.43
C ASP A 328 -8.83 -33.60 3.38
N ALA A 329 -8.48 -34.89 3.35
CA ALA A 329 -7.31 -35.43 4.02
C ALA A 329 -5.99 -34.87 3.47
N LEU A 330 -5.85 -34.77 2.13
CA LEU A 330 -4.68 -34.17 1.48
C LEU A 330 -4.55 -32.66 1.80
N LYS A 331 -5.65 -31.92 1.79
CA LYS A 331 -5.70 -30.50 2.20
C LYS A 331 -5.31 -30.33 3.68
N THR A 332 -5.71 -31.26 4.54
CA THR A 332 -5.30 -31.29 5.95
C THR A 332 -3.79 -31.57 6.11
N GLN A 333 -3.24 -32.49 5.31
CA GLN A 333 -1.81 -32.76 5.28
C GLN A 333 -1.01 -31.52 4.82
N ALA A 334 -1.53 -30.72 3.89
CA ALA A 334 -0.90 -29.49 3.44
C ALA A 334 -0.70 -28.45 4.56
N VAL A 335 -1.67 -28.31 5.49
CA VAL A 335 -1.52 -27.48 6.70
C VAL A 335 -0.37 -28.01 7.57
N SER A 336 -0.29 -29.33 7.75
CA SER A 336 0.78 -29.97 8.53
C SER A 336 2.15 -29.85 7.89
N GLN A 337 2.26 -29.91 6.56
CA GLN A 337 3.50 -29.66 5.82
C GLN A 337 3.93 -28.20 5.95
N THR A 338 2.99 -27.26 5.83
CA THR A 338 3.23 -25.82 5.99
C THR A 338 3.87 -25.47 7.34
N LEU A 339 3.39 -26.09 8.43
CA LEU A 339 3.89 -25.88 9.79
C LEU A 339 5.24 -26.52 10.11
N ASN A 340 5.74 -27.41 9.25
CA ASN A 340 7.03 -28.09 9.41
C ASN A 340 8.02 -27.72 8.28
N ALA A 341 7.75 -26.64 7.55
CA ALA A 341 8.56 -26.17 6.43
C ALA A 341 9.98 -25.78 6.89
N SER A 342 10.98 -26.18 6.11
CA SER A 342 12.34 -25.69 6.19
C SER A 342 12.51 -24.34 5.48
N ASP A 343 13.69 -23.74 5.53
CA ASP A 343 14.01 -22.57 4.71
C ASP A 343 14.09 -22.92 3.20
N ASP A 344 14.39 -24.17 2.83
CA ASP A 344 14.39 -24.65 1.43
C ASP A 344 12.97 -24.82 0.85
N ASP A 345 11.96 -24.93 1.71
CA ASP A 345 10.54 -25.14 1.36
C ASP A 345 9.77 -23.84 1.04
N LEU A 346 10.47 -22.71 1.03
CA LEU A 346 9.96 -21.35 0.94
C LEU A 346 10.54 -20.61 -0.29
N PRO A 347 9.85 -19.59 -0.84
CA PRO A 347 10.47 -18.69 -1.80
C PRO A 347 11.59 -17.88 -1.13
N GLY A 348 12.69 -17.67 -1.85
CA GLY A 348 13.74 -16.74 -1.42
C GLY A 348 13.20 -15.32 -1.27
N ASP A 349 13.82 -14.55 -0.38
CA ASP A 349 13.39 -13.18 -0.09
C ASP A 349 13.45 -12.28 -1.34
N LEU A 350 12.46 -11.37 -1.46
CA LEU A 350 12.30 -10.56 -2.67
C LEU A 350 13.39 -9.50 -2.81
N PHE A 351 13.75 -8.81 -1.73
CA PHE A 351 14.74 -7.73 -1.76
C PHE A 351 16.17 -8.25 -1.61
N GLN A 352 16.36 -9.46 -1.06
CA GLN A 352 17.61 -10.21 -1.22
C GLN A 352 17.90 -10.54 -2.71
N GLN A 353 16.90 -10.97 -3.48
CA GLN A 353 17.06 -11.16 -4.94
C GLN A 353 17.32 -9.84 -5.68
N VAL A 354 16.82 -8.71 -5.17
CA VAL A 354 17.15 -7.36 -5.71
C VAL A 354 18.59 -6.98 -5.39
N ARG A 355 19.07 -7.24 -4.17
CA ARG A 355 20.46 -7.07 -3.76
C ARG A 355 21.40 -7.84 -4.70
N GLU A 356 21.23 -9.16 -4.81
CA GLU A 356 22.06 -10.02 -5.66
C GLU A 356 22.06 -9.59 -7.15
N LEU A 357 20.93 -9.06 -7.64
CA LEU A 357 20.79 -8.50 -8.98
C LEU A 357 21.53 -7.17 -9.18
N LEU A 358 21.57 -6.31 -8.15
CA LEU A 358 22.31 -5.05 -8.16
C LEU A 358 23.82 -5.30 -7.99
N ASP A 359 24.20 -6.20 -7.08
CA ASP A 359 25.59 -6.59 -6.80
C ASP A 359 26.26 -7.13 -8.07
N ALA A 360 25.60 -8.08 -8.75
CA ALA A 360 26.06 -8.65 -10.02
C ALA A 360 26.10 -7.65 -11.20
N ALA A 361 25.65 -6.41 -11.00
CA ALA A 361 25.69 -5.31 -11.97
C ALA A 361 26.55 -4.12 -11.54
N GLY A 362 27.28 -4.24 -10.42
CA GLY A 362 28.30 -3.29 -9.97
C GLY A 362 29.46 -3.15 -10.94
N GLN A 363 30.27 -2.10 -10.75
CA GLN A 363 31.40 -1.76 -11.63
C GLN A 363 32.72 -1.51 -10.88
N GLY A 364 32.80 -1.82 -9.59
CA GLY A 364 34.00 -1.68 -8.75
C GLY A 364 34.45 -0.24 -8.46
N ASP A 365 33.74 0.78 -8.94
CA ASP A 365 34.08 2.19 -8.76
C ASP A 365 34.04 2.61 -7.28
N SER A 366 35.06 3.35 -6.82
CA SER A 366 35.15 3.83 -5.45
C SER A 366 33.88 4.59 -5.00
N PRO A 367 33.36 4.35 -3.78
CA PRO A 367 32.09 4.92 -3.32
C PRO A 367 32.10 6.46 -3.29
N CYS A 368 31.29 7.05 -4.18
CA CYS A 368 31.04 8.48 -4.28
C CYS A 368 30.02 8.92 -3.22
N LEU A 369 30.51 9.22 -2.02
CA LEU A 369 29.77 10.04 -1.06
C LEU A 369 29.70 11.48 -1.57
N LEU A 370 28.53 11.92 -2.01
CA LEU A 370 28.33 13.34 -2.29
C LEU A 370 28.32 14.14 -0.98
N PRO A 371 28.99 15.31 -0.93
CA PRO A 371 29.04 16.14 0.27
C PRO A 371 27.66 16.38 0.86
N ARG A 372 27.49 15.99 2.13
CA ARG A 372 26.39 16.51 2.94
C ARG A 372 26.58 18.03 3.07
N ALA A 373 25.48 18.77 3.13
CA ALA A 373 25.56 20.18 3.48
C ALA A 373 26.05 20.26 4.93
N GLU A 374 27.28 20.72 5.12
CA GLU A 374 27.81 20.98 6.45
C GLU A 374 26.94 22.04 7.15
N PRO A 375 26.70 21.92 8.47
CA PRO A 375 26.04 22.97 9.22
C PRO A 375 26.87 24.25 9.12
N PHE A 376 26.31 25.26 8.46
CA PHE A 376 27.01 26.52 8.23
C PHE A 376 26.91 27.42 9.47
N ASP A 377 27.91 27.35 10.35
CA ASP A 377 28.05 28.18 11.57
C ASP A 377 28.37 29.66 11.29
N GLY A 378 27.82 30.24 10.21
CA GLY A 378 27.95 31.64 9.85
C GLY A 378 26.66 32.44 10.07
N ASP A 379 26.80 33.74 10.34
CA ASP A 379 25.68 34.70 10.58
C ASP A 379 24.51 34.49 9.58
N PRO A 380 23.35 33.96 10.03
CA PRO A 380 22.20 33.73 9.16
C PRO A 380 21.66 35.01 8.53
N ALA A 381 21.75 36.14 9.23
CA ALA A 381 21.34 37.43 8.69
C ALA A 381 22.32 37.92 7.60
N ARG A 382 23.62 37.62 7.69
CA ARG A 382 24.59 37.85 6.60
C ARG A 382 24.33 36.93 5.41
N GLY A 383 23.97 35.67 5.66
CA GLY A 383 23.52 34.72 4.64
C GLY A 383 22.31 35.25 3.87
N LEU A 384 21.26 35.69 4.56
CA LEU A 384 20.06 36.28 3.96
C LEU A 384 20.36 37.56 3.16
N ARG A 385 21.20 38.46 3.69
CA ARG A 385 21.66 39.67 2.96
C ARG A 385 22.38 39.31 1.66
N LEU A 386 23.30 38.34 1.70
CA LEU A 386 24.04 37.89 0.51
C LEU A 386 23.13 37.19 -0.51
N LEU A 387 22.19 36.35 -0.05
CA LEU A 387 21.19 35.70 -0.91
C LEU A 387 20.33 36.73 -1.65
N GLY A 388 19.91 37.82 -0.98
CA GLY A 388 19.20 38.93 -1.62
C GLY A 388 19.97 39.54 -2.79
N VAL A 389 21.24 39.89 -2.56
CA VAL A 389 22.14 40.45 -3.59
C VAL A 389 22.34 39.48 -4.76
N VAL A 390 22.59 38.19 -4.48
CA VAL A 390 22.77 37.17 -5.53
C VAL A 390 21.49 36.96 -6.34
N GLN A 391 20.31 36.98 -5.70
CA GLN A 391 19.03 36.90 -6.42
C GLN A 391 18.77 38.14 -7.28
N GLU A 392 19.15 39.33 -6.84
CA GLU A 392 18.98 40.57 -7.58
C GLU A 392 19.90 40.62 -8.82
N GLU A 393 21.19 40.34 -8.67
CA GLU A 393 22.10 40.27 -9.82
C GLU A 393 21.77 39.10 -10.76
N SER A 394 21.27 37.96 -10.24
CA SER A 394 20.77 36.88 -11.10
C SER A 394 19.51 37.27 -11.87
N ARG A 395 18.60 38.08 -11.29
CA ARG A 395 17.46 38.69 -12.00
C ARG A 395 17.95 39.68 -13.07
N ARG A 396 18.93 40.53 -12.73
CA ARG A 396 19.54 41.52 -13.63
C ARG A 396 20.24 40.88 -14.84
N LEU A 397 20.98 39.80 -14.60
CA LEU A 397 21.62 38.97 -15.64
C LEU A 397 20.58 38.32 -16.57
N ARG A 398 19.53 37.72 -16.01
CA ARG A 398 18.43 37.13 -16.80
C ARG A 398 17.73 38.18 -17.67
N ALA A 399 17.41 39.35 -17.13
CA ALA A 399 16.81 40.45 -17.90
C ALA A 399 17.72 40.94 -19.04
N ARG A 400 19.03 41.08 -18.79
CA ARG A 400 20.02 41.42 -19.83
C ARG A 400 20.10 40.34 -20.92
N LEU A 401 20.18 39.06 -20.55
CA LEU A 401 20.25 37.94 -21.49
C LEU A 401 18.96 37.81 -22.31
N GLN A 402 17.79 37.97 -21.69
CA GLN A 402 16.50 38.03 -22.39
C GLN A 402 16.44 39.20 -23.37
N GLY A 403 16.89 40.39 -22.97
CA GLY A 403 16.99 41.56 -23.85
C GLY A 403 17.92 41.34 -25.04
N LEU A 404 19.07 40.68 -24.84
CA LEU A 404 20.00 40.32 -25.92
C LEU A 404 19.42 39.26 -26.87
N VAL A 405 18.74 38.23 -26.35
CA VAL A 405 18.08 37.19 -27.16
C VAL A 405 16.85 37.74 -27.91
N GLN A 406 16.14 38.71 -27.33
CA GLN A 406 15.10 39.45 -28.05
C GLN A 406 15.73 40.34 -29.13
N ALA A 407 16.80 41.07 -28.84
CA ALA A 407 17.49 41.91 -29.83
C ALA A 407 18.06 41.11 -31.01
N SER A 408 18.62 39.92 -30.78
CA SER A 408 19.15 39.06 -31.85
C SER A 408 18.06 38.30 -32.64
N ARG A 409 16.82 38.25 -32.13
CA ARG A 409 15.64 37.70 -32.83
C ARG A 409 14.71 38.77 -33.40
N LEU A 410 14.93 40.04 -33.08
CA LEU A 410 14.20 41.17 -33.64
C LEU A 410 14.73 41.47 -35.04
N ASP A 411 14.25 40.72 -36.03
CA ASP A 411 14.28 41.18 -37.41
C ASP A 411 13.48 42.50 -37.50
N ARG A 412 14.22 43.60 -37.59
CA ARG A 412 13.68 44.95 -37.76
C ARG A 412 13.76 45.27 -39.25
N PRO A 413 12.69 45.08 -40.02
CA PRO A 413 12.73 45.35 -41.46
C PRO A 413 13.05 46.82 -41.68
N GLN A 414 14.20 47.08 -42.31
CA GLN A 414 14.65 48.42 -42.63
C GLN A 414 14.02 48.87 -43.96
N ALA A 415 13.51 50.09 -43.98
CA ALA A 415 12.87 50.65 -45.16
C ALA A 415 13.91 51.18 -46.16
N PHE A 416 14.12 50.43 -47.24
CA PHE A 416 14.96 50.83 -48.37
C PHE A 416 14.11 51.45 -49.50
N ARG A 417 14.75 52.01 -50.53
CA ARG A 417 14.07 52.60 -51.70
C ARG A 417 13.66 51.56 -52.76
N HIS A 418 14.03 50.30 -52.55
CA HIS A 418 13.80 49.18 -53.45
C HIS A 418 13.84 47.88 -52.64
N GLY A 419 13.00 46.92 -53.01
CA GLY A 419 12.92 45.61 -52.35
C GLY A 419 11.64 44.86 -52.75
N PRO A 420 11.60 43.53 -52.56
CA PRO A 420 10.45 42.70 -52.95
C PRO A 420 9.28 42.74 -51.95
N ARG A 421 9.37 43.53 -50.88
CA ARG A 421 8.37 43.67 -49.80
C ARG A 421 8.32 45.12 -49.33
N LEU A 422 7.11 45.67 -49.23
CA LEU A 422 6.83 46.98 -48.61
C LEU A 422 6.47 46.80 -47.14
N LEU A 423 6.71 47.80 -46.28
CA LEU A 423 6.36 47.71 -44.86
C LEU A 423 5.01 48.40 -44.61
N PRO A 424 3.92 47.66 -44.26
CA PRO A 424 2.58 48.25 -44.17
C PRO A 424 2.49 49.45 -43.20
N LYS A 425 3.28 49.41 -42.12
CA LYS A 425 3.38 50.48 -41.11
C LYS A 425 4.09 51.76 -41.59
N ARG A 426 4.59 51.81 -42.83
CA ARG A 426 5.21 52.99 -43.45
C ARG A 426 4.52 53.48 -44.72
N LEU A 427 3.54 52.76 -45.27
CA LEU A 427 2.85 53.12 -46.52
C LEU A 427 2.27 54.54 -46.52
N TYR A 428 1.81 55.05 -45.37
CA TYR A 428 1.34 56.44 -45.24
C TYR A 428 2.38 57.49 -45.66
N ARG A 429 3.67 57.16 -45.59
CA ARG A 429 4.77 58.06 -45.96
C ARG A 429 4.93 58.23 -47.48
N ALA A 430 4.35 57.35 -48.28
CA ALA A 430 4.30 57.50 -49.73
C ALA A 430 3.55 58.79 -50.13
N ALA A 431 2.47 59.12 -49.40
CA ALA A 431 1.72 60.36 -49.59
C ALA A 431 2.50 61.63 -49.17
N VAL A 432 3.63 61.47 -48.47
CA VAL A 432 4.55 62.55 -48.06
C VAL A 432 5.86 62.51 -48.86
N GLY A 433 5.94 61.67 -49.91
CA GLY A 433 7.09 61.61 -50.80
C GLY A 433 8.38 60.99 -50.22
N ASP A 434 8.31 60.24 -49.11
CA ASP A 434 9.45 59.44 -48.61
C ASP A 434 9.45 58.07 -49.33
N PRO A 435 10.36 57.81 -50.30
CA PRO A 435 10.36 56.58 -51.08
C PRO A 435 10.91 55.36 -50.32
N ARG A 436 11.15 55.46 -49.00
CA ARG A 436 11.55 54.33 -48.16
C ARG A 436 10.29 53.73 -47.53
N LEU A 437 9.77 52.65 -48.10
CA LEU A 437 8.45 52.09 -47.77
C LEU A 437 8.54 50.65 -47.26
#